data_AF-A0A3C0FIK2-F1
#
_entry.id   AF-A0A3C0FIK2-F1
#
_cell.length_a   1.000
_cell.length_b   1.000
_cell.length_c   1.000
_cell.angle_alpha   90.00
_cell.angle_beta   90.00
_cell.angle_gamma   90.00
#
_symmetry.space_group_name_H-M   'P 1'
#
loop_
_entity.id
_entity.type
_entity.pdbx_description
1 polymer ?
#
loop_
_entity_poly.entity_id
_entity_poly.type
_entity_poly.pdbx_seq_one_letter_code
_entity_poly.pdbx_strand_id
1 'polypeptide(L)'
;MGVERSVTGKWWRERANDERLATTIAQRFGVPEIVGRVMAARGIDLDDAESFLSPTLRDLMPDPSTLQDMDKAAARIADAIEAGEGIAVFGDYDVDGATSTALLKRFFRAIGVDVPVHIPDRMKEGYGPNAPALLELQRKGAKLILTVDCGVTAYAPLQ
;
A
#
# COMPACT_ATOMS: atom_id res chain seq x y z
N MET A 1 -4.75 -4.58 41.76
CA MET A 1 -3.63 -3.75 42.24
C MET A 1 -3.86 -2.23 42.10
N GLY A 2 -5.05 -1.72 41.74
CA GLY A 2 -5.33 -0.27 41.78
C GLY A 2 -4.39 0.60 40.93
N VAL A 3 -3.69 0.01 39.96
CA VAL A 3 -2.72 0.71 39.10
C VAL A 3 -3.50 1.34 37.95
N GLU A 4 -3.91 2.60 38.12
CA GLU A 4 -4.65 3.35 37.11
C GLU A 4 -3.73 4.06 36.11
N ARG A 5 -2.45 4.24 36.46
CA ARG A 5 -1.47 4.99 35.67
C ARG A 5 -0.20 4.18 35.40
N SER A 6 0.37 4.34 34.21
CA SER A 6 1.68 3.83 33.84
C SER A 6 2.79 4.61 34.55
N VAL A 7 4.02 4.09 34.47
CA VAL A 7 5.23 4.78 34.95
C VAL A 7 5.44 6.15 34.29
N THR A 8 4.89 6.36 33.09
CA THR A 8 4.92 7.65 32.36
C THR A 8 3.64 8.47 32.51
N GLY A 9 2.75 8.10 33.45
CA GLY A 9 1.49 8.81 33.71
C GLY A 9 0.33 8.54 32.75
N LYS A 10 0.43 7.56 31.84
CA LYS A 10 -0.66 7.20 30.91
C LYS A 10 -1.72 6.36 31.62
N TRP A 11 -2.99 6.50 31.26
CA TRP A 11 -4.06 5.68 31.85
C TRP A 11 -4.13 4.30 31.23
N TRP A 12 -4.33 3.30 32.08
CA TRP A 12 -4.72 1.97 31.63
C TRP A 12 -6.23 1.95 31.44
N ARG A 13 -6.66 1.75 30.19
CA ARG A 13 -8.07 1.64 29.85
C ARG A 13 -8.28 0.42 29.00
N GLU A 14 -9.14 -0.47 29.46
CA GLU A 14 -9.62 -1.58 28.65
C GLU A 14 -10.47 -1.04 27.50
N ARG A 15 -10.26 -1.58 26.30
CA ARG A 15 -11.12 -1.28 25.16
C ARG A 15 -12.45 -2.02 25.35
N ALA A 16 -13.56 -1.27 25.37
CA ALA A 16 -14.89 -1.85 25.43
C ALA A 16 -15.12 -2.83 24.28
N ASN A 17 -15.80 -3.93 24.56
CA ASN A 17 -16.18 -4.96 23.60
C ASN A 17 -17.54 -5.55 23.99
N ASP A 18 -18.24 -6.13 23.02
CA ASP A 18 -19.40 -6.96 23.30
C ASP A 18 -18.89 -8.33 23.81
N GLU A 19 -19.02 -8.55 25.13
CA GLU A 19 -18.57 -9.77 25.79
C GLU A 19 -19.27 -11.02 25.23
N ARG A 20 -20.52 -10.89 24.79
CA ARG A 20 -21.29 -12.00 24.20
C ARG A 20 -20.75 -12.33 22.83
N LEU A 21 -20.48 -11.32 21.99
CA LEU A 21 -19.83 -11.51 20.70
C LEU A 21 -18.45 -12.15 20.87
N ALA A 22 -17.63 -11.63 21.78
CA ALA A 22 -16.30 -12.15 22.09
C ALA A 22 -16.32 -13.64 22.48
N THR A 23 -17.23 -14.01 23.39
CA THR A 23 -17.42 -15.40 23.82
C THR A 23 -17.87 -16.28 22.65
N THR A 24 -18.80 -15.78 21.82
CA THR A 24 -19.32 -16.50 20.66
C THR A 24 -18.22 -16.76 19.63
N ILE A 25 -17.38 -15.76 19.32
CA ILE A 25 -16.23 -15.91 18.42
C ILE A 25 -15.27 -16.97 18.96
N ALA A 26 -14.90 -16.88 20.24
CA ALA A 26 -13.99 -17.83 20.87
C ALA A 26 -14.48 -19.29 20.77
N GLN A 27 -15.75 -19.52 21.10
CA GLN A 27 -16.35 -20.85 21.05
C GLN A 27 -16.54 -21.37 19.63
N ARG A 28 -17.07 -20.55 18.72
CA ARG A 28 -17.41 -20.96 17.35
C ARG A 28 -16.18 -21.27 16.51
N PHE A 29 -15.11 -20.48 16.67
CA PHE A 29 -13.88 -20.63 15.88
C PHE A 29 -12.77 -21.37 16.64
N GLY A 30 -13.04 -21.86 17.86
CA GLY A 30 -12.09 -22.64 18.65
C GLY A 30 -10.81 -21.87 19.04
N VAL A 31 -10.91 -20.54 19.16
CA VAL A 31 -9.79 -19.67 19.53
C VAL A 31 -9.81 -19.34 21.02
N PRO A 32 -8.66 -18.99 21.65
CA PRO A 32 -8.64 -18.55 23.04
C PRO A 32 -9.57 -17.36 23.30
N GLU A 33 -10.15 -17.27 24.51
CA GLU A 33 -11.09 -16.19 24.90
C GLU A 33 -10.52 -14.79 24.65
N ILE A 34 -9.22 -14.60 24.94
CA ILE A 34 -8.54 -13.33 24.70
C ILE A 34 -8.51 -12.94 23.21
N VAL A 35 -8.46 -13.91 22.30
CA VAL A 35 -8.52 -13.66 20.84
C VAL A 35 -9.92 -13.19 20.47
N GLY A 36 -10.97 -13.87 20.97
CA GLY A 36 -12.36 -13.45 20.77
C GLY A 36 -12.63 -12.03 21.28
N ARG A 37 -12.10 -11.67 22.46
CA ARG A 37 -12.19 -10.30 23.01
C ARG A 37 -11.47 -9.28 22.17
N VAL A 38 -10.26 -9.57 21.71
CA VAL A 38 -9.51 -8.66 20.84
C VAL A 38 -10.23 -8.45 19.50
N MET A 39 -10.83 -9.50 18.93
CA MET A 39 -11.62 -9.42 17.70
C MET A 39 -12.88 -8.56 17.88
N ALA A 40 -13.69 -8.83 18.91
CA ALA A 40 -14.87 -8.03 19.22
C ALA A 40 -14.51 -6.57 19.52
N ALA A 41 -13.41 -6.32 20.25
CA ALA A 41 -12.90 -4.97 20.53
C ALA A 41 -12.34 -4.26 19.28
N ARG A 42 -12.12 -4.97 18.17
CA ARG A 42 -11.74 -4.40 16.86
C ARG A 42 -12.95 -4.20 15.95
N GLY A 43 -14.16 -4.53 16.40
CA GLY A 43 -15.38 -4.45 15.60
C GLY A 43 -15.48 -5.56 14.56
N ILE A 44 -14.80 -6.70 14.79
CA ILE A 44 -14.93 -7.87 13.93
C ILE A 44 -16.18 -8.64 14.37
N ASP A 45 -17.16 -8.71 13.47
CA ASP A 45 -18.40 -9.45 13.69
C ASP A 45 -18.22 -10.95 13.43
N LEU A 46 -19.26 -11.71 13.79
CA LEU A 46 -19.23 -13.17 13.67
C LEU A 46 -19.07 -13.66 12.22
N ASP A 47 -19.62 -12.89 11.27
CA ASP A 47 -19.58 -13.19 9.84
C ASP A 47 -18.19 -12.88 9.24
N ASP A 48 -17.46 -11.92 9.82
CA ASP A 48 -16.11 -11.54 9.37
C ASP A 48 -14.99 -12.35 10.05
N ALA A 49 -15.32 -13.06 11.14
CA ALA A 49 -14.34 -13.70 12.01
C ALA A 49 -13.48 -14.75 11.28
N GLU A 50 -14.04 -15.50 10.33
CA GLU A 50 -13.29 -16.49 9.54
C GLU A 50 -12.26 -15.80 8.64
N SER A 51 -12.68 -14.79 7.89
CA SER A 51 -11.82 -14.00 7.00
C SER A 51 -10.71 -13.27 7.78
N PHE A 52 -11.02 -12.80 8.99
CA PHE A 52 -10.04 -12.18 9.88
C PHE A 52 -8.98 -13.17 10.38
N LEU A 53 -9.38 -14.39 10.75
CA LEU A 53 -8.48 -15.41 11.31
C LEU A 53 -7.64 -16.12 10.24
N SER A 54 -8.21 -16.31 9.04
CA SER A 54 -7.59 -17.02 7.92
C SER A 54 -7.71 -16.21 6.62
N PRO A 55 -7.08 -15.02 6.55
CA PRO A 55 -7.20 -14.15 5.39
C PRO A 55 -6.54 -14.79 4.17
N THR A 56 -7.23 -14.79 3.03
CA THR A 56 -6.65 -15.17 1.75
C THR A 56 -6.57 -13.96 0.82
N LEU A 57 -5.57 -13.93 -0.05
CA LEU A 57 -5.49 -12.89 -1.09
C LEU A 57 -6.70 -12.92 -2.02
N ARG A 58 -7.28 -14.11 -2.27
CA ARG A 58 -8.44 -14.26 -3.13
C ARG A 58 -9.66 -13.52 -2.57
N ASP A 59 -9.88 -13.62 -1.27
CA ASP A 59 -11.08 -13.09 -0.63
C ASP A 59 -10.92 -11.60 -0.27
N LEU A 60 -9.68 -11.13 -0.10
CA LEU A 60 -9.38 -9.76 0.31
C LEU A 60 -8.90 -8.84 -0.81
N MET A 61 -8.57 -9.36 -1.99
CA MET A 61 -8.17 -8.53 -3.12
C MET A 61 -9.43 -7.99 -3.81
N PRO A 62 -9.75 -6.69 -3.67
CA PRO A 62 -10.86 -6.11 -4.42
C PRO A 62 -10.54 -6.13 -5.92
N ASP A 63 -11.58 -6.02 -6.74
CA ASP A 63 -11.40 -5.77 -8.17
C ASP A 63 -10.59 -4.47 -8.37
N PRO A 64 -9.37 -4.51 -8.95
CA PRO A 64 -8.56 -3.31 -9.16
C PRO A 64 -9.27 -2.25 -10.01
N SER A 65 -10.20 -2.65 -10.89
CA SER A 65 -10.97 -1.74 -11.73
C SER A 65 -11.91 -0.82 -10.92
N THR A 66 -12.08 -1.08 -9.62
CA THR A 66 -12.78 -0.17 -8.69
C THR A 66 -11.96 1.08 -8.33
N LEU A 67 -10.64 1.06 -8.52
CA LEU A 67 -9.79 2.22 -8.33
C LEU A 67 -9.97 3.19 -9.50
N GLN A 68 -10.10 4.48 -9.17
CA GLN A 68 -10.31 5.52 -10.17
C GLN A 68 -9.22 5.47 -11.24
N ASP A 69 -9.65 5.43 -12.51
CA ASP A 69 -8.80 5.41 -13.71
C ASP A 69 -7.83 4.21 -13.81
N MET A 70 -8.02 3.14 -13.02
CA MET A 70 -7.15 1.96 -13.07
C MET A 70 -7.10 1.32 -14.46
N ASP A 71 -8.27 1.08 -15.08
CA ASP A 71 -8.32 0.48 -16.41
C ASP A 71 -7.65 1.36 -17.47
N LYS A 72 -7.78 2.69 -17.34
CA LYS A 72 -7.12 3.64 -18.24
C LYS A 72 -5.60 3.61 -18.06
N ALA A 73 -5.12 3.55 -16.82
CA ALA A 73 -3.70 3.46 -16.51
C ALA A 73 -3.11 2.14 -17.04
N ALA A 74 -3.79 1.02 -16.81
CA ALA A 74 -3.38 -0.30 -17.30
C ALA A 74 -3.32 -0.33 -18.83
N ALA A 75 -4.35 0.18 -19.52
CA ALA A 75 -4.36 0.29 -20.98
C ALA A 75 -3.21 1.17 -21.49
N ARG A 76 -3.00 2.34 -20.89
CA ARG A 76 -1.90 3.25 -21.29
C ARG A 76 -0.51 2.62 -21.13
N ILE A 77 -0.30 1.81 -20.09
CA ILE A 77 0.94 1.07 -19.87
C ILE A 77 1.09 -0.05 -20.90
N ALA A 78 0.02 -0.80 -21.18
CA ALA A 78 0.04 -1.84 -22.21
C ALA A 78 0.38 -1.25 -23.59
N ASP A 79 -0.27 -0.15 -23.98
CA ASP A 79 0.00 0.57 -25.22
C ASP A 79 1.47 1.02 -25.31
N ALA A 80 2.04 1.53 -24.21
CA ALA A 80 3.46 1.91 -24.16
C ALA A 80 4.40 0.73 -24.40
N ILE A 81 4.07 -0.42 -23.80
CA ILE A 81 4.85 -1.66 -23.94
C ILE A 81 4.78 -2.15 -25.39
N GLU A 82 3.58 -2.23 -25.97
CA GLU A 82 3.37 -2.70 -27.35
C GLU A 82 4.02 -1.79 -28.39
N ALA A 83 3.97 -0.46 -28.17
CA ALA A 83 4.59 0.52 -29.05
C ALA A 83 6.10 0.68 -28.84
N GLY A 84 6.70 0.01 -27.85
CA GLY A 84 8.12 0.16 -27.52
C GLY A 84 8.49 1.56 -27.03
N GLU A 85 7.57 2.25 -26.34
CA GLU A 85 7.84 3.55 -25.74
C GLU A 85 8.84 3.42 -24.58
N GLY A 86 9.68 4.45 -24.38
CA GLY A 86 10.51 4.52 -23.19
C GLY A 86 9.65 4.70 -21.94
N ILE A 87 9.73 3.76 -21.00
CA ILE A 87 9.01 3.80 -19.72
C ILE A 87 10.03 3.92 -18.59
N ALA A 88 9.81 4.83 -17.64
CA ALA A 88 10.59 4.95 -16.41
C ALA A 88 9.69 4.84 -15.17
N VAL A 89 10.26 4.39 -14.05
CA VAL A 89 9.58 4.35 -12.75
C VAL A 89 10.23 5.37 -11.82
N PHE A 90 9.41 6.18 -11.17
CA PHE A 90 9.80 7.10 -10.11
C PHE A 90 9.18 6.59 -8.80
N GLY A 91 10.00 6.18 -7.84
CA GLY A 91 9.51 5.74 -6.53
C GLY A 91 9.86 6.70 -5.42
N ASP A 92 9.20 6.55 -4.28
CA ASP A 92 9.64 7.20 -3.04
C ASP A 92 10.76 6.42 -2.35
N TYR A 93 11.49 7.09 -1.44
CA TYR A 93 12.66 6.53 -0.76
C TYR A 93 12.32 5.61 0.43
N ASP A 94 11.07 5.61 0.91
CA ASP A 94 10.68 4.76 2.02
C ASP A 94 10.45 3.30 1.59
N VAL A 95 10.04 2.45 2.53
CA VAL A 95 9.89 1.02 2.28
C VAL A 95 8.77 0.72 1.28
N ASP A 96 7.67 1.46 1.30
CA ASP A 96 6.55 1.23 0.38
C ASP A 96 6.93 1.65 -1.05
N GLY A 97 7.50 2.85 -1.21
CA GLY A 97 8.04 3.32 -2.49
C GLY A 97 9.13 2.42 -3.08
N ALA A 98 10.08 1.96 -2.26
CA ALA A 98 11.16 1.09 -2.72
C ALA A 98 10.64 -0.30 -3.14
N THR A 99 9.72 -0.89 -2.38
CA THR A 99 9.16 -2.22 -2.69
C THR A 99 8.22 -2.19 -3.89
N SER A 100 7.37 -1.16 -4.00
CA SER A 100 6.51 -0.91 -5.17
C SER A 100 7.32 -0.70 -6.45
N THR A 101 8.43 0.05 -6.35
CA THR A 101 9.36 0.23 -7.47
C THR A 101 10.02 -1.07 -7.90
N ALA A 102 10.50 -1.86 -6.93
CA ALA A 102 11.10 -3.16 -7.21
C ALA A 102 10.09 -4.14 -7.83
N LEU A 103 8.83 -4.10 -7.41
CA LEU A 103 7.76 -4.91 -7.98
C LEU A 103 7.55 -4.58 -9.46
N LEU A 104 7.38 -3.30 -9.82
CA LEU A 104 7.23 -2.89 -11.22
C LEU A 104 8.46 -3.23 -12.04
N LYS A 105 9.67 -2.93 -11.55
CA LYS A 105 10.93 -3.28 -12.24
C LYS A 105 11.02 -4.79 -12.53
N ARG A 106 10.61 -5.64 -11.59
CA ARG A 106 10.58 -7.10 -11.77
C ARG A 106 9.55 -7.53 -12.80
N PHE A 107 8.36 -6.92 -12.80
CA PHE A 107 7.33 -7.17 -13.81
C PHE A 107 7.82 -6.82 -15.21
N PHE A 108 8.31 -5.60 -15.43
CA PHE A 108 8.83 -5.18 -16.74
C PHE A 108 9.97 -6.07 -17.22
N ARG A 109 10.91 -6.42 -16.33
CA ARG A 109 11.99 -7.36 -16.67
C ARG A 109 11.46 -8.74 -17.08
N ALA A 110 10.42 -9.24 -16.42
CA ALA A 110 9.84 -10.54 -16.73
C ALA A 110 9.21 -10.59 -18.13
N ILE A 111 8.75 -9.44 -18.65
CA ILE A 111 8.23 -9.29 -20.01
C ILE A 111 9.29 -8.77 -21.01
N GLY A 112 10.56 -8.70 -20.62
CA GLY A 112 11.67 -8.31 -21.49
C GLY A 112 11.87 -6.81 -21.69
N VAL A 113 11.22 -5.96 -20.88
CA VAL A 113 11.34 -4.50 -20.95
C VAL A 113 12.26 -4.01 -19.83
N ASP A 114 13.26 -3.19 -20.17
CA ASP A 114 14.10 -2.52 -19.18
C ASP A 114 13.57 -1.10 -18.89
N VAL A 115 13.14 -0.86 -17.66
CA VAL A 115 12.62 0.45 -17.23
C VAL A 115 13.61 1.14 -16.27
N PRO A 116 14.17 2.31 -16.60
CA PRO A 116 14.97 3.09 -15.66
C PRO A 116 14.17 3.41 -14.39
N VAL A 117 14.86 3.42 -13.26
CA VAL A 117 14.28 3.72 -11.94
C VAL A 117 14.94 4.97 -11.38
N HIS A 118 14.14 5.88 -10.84
CA HIS A 118 14.59 7.00 -10.02
C HIS A 118 14.00 6.90 -8.62
N ILE A 119 14.85 6.99 -7.60
CA ILE A 119 14.46 7.14 -6.20
C ILE A 119 15.13 8.44 -5.71
N PRO A 120 14.39 9.44 -5.22
CA PRO A 120 14.96 10.73 -4.86
C PRO A 120 15.84 10.62 -3.61
N ASP A 121 16.95 11.37 -3.59
CA ASP A 121 17.72 11.59 -2.36
C ASP A 121 16.92 12.54 -1.45
N ARG A 122 16.30 12.00 -0.40
CA ARG A 122 15.47 12.77 0.56
C ARG A 122 16.11 14.07 1.04
N MET A 123 17.43 14.06 1.25
CA MET A 123 18.15 15.21 1.82
C MET A 123 18.43 16.29 0.78
N LYS A 124 18.58 15.93 -0.49
CA LYS A 124 18.95 16.86 -1.57
C LYS A 124 17.78 17.26 -2.45
N GLU A 125 16.90 16.31 -2.75
CA GLU A 125 15.79 16.45 -3.69
C GLU A 125 14.44 16.62 -2.99
N GLY A 126 14.34 16.24 -1.72
CA GLY A 126 13.09 16.29 -0.97
C GLY A 126 12.19 15.07 -1.22
N TYR A 127 10.88 15.24 -1.08
CA TYR A 127 9.89 14.18 -1.17
C TYR A 127 9.15 14.21 -2.52
N GLY A 128 9.00 13.04 -3.14
CA GLY A 128 8.19 12.84 -4.34
C GLY A 128 8.78 13.40 -5.64
N PRO A 129 7.99 13.39 -6.73
CA PRO A 129 8.43 13.84 -8.05
C PRO A 129 8.84 15.30 -8.04
N ASN A 130 9.99 15.59 -8.65
CA ASN A 130 10.50 16.95 -8.82
C ASN A 130 10.83 17.20 -10.29
N ALA A 131 10.67 18.46 -10.74
CA ALA A 131 10.86 18.81 -12.15
C ALA A 131 12.25 18.43 -12.69
N PRO A 132 13.37 18.66 -11.97
CA PRO A 132 14.69 18.23 -12.44
C PRO A 132 14.78 16.72 -12.75
N ALA A 133 14.28 15.87 -11.84
CA ALA A 133 14.31 14.43 -12.01
C ALA A 133 13.38 13.95 -13.15
N LEU A 134 12.18 14.51 -13.26
CA LEU A 134 11.26 14.19 -14.36
C LEU A 134 11.84 14.60 -15.73
N LEU A 135 12.44 15.79 -15.82
CA LEU A 135 13.14 16.26 -17.03
C LEU A 135 14.38 15.41 -17.34
N GLU A 136 15.08 14.89 -16.33
CA GLU A 136 16.18 13.97 -16.55
C GLU A 136 15.69 12.63 -17.12
N LEU A 137 14.63 12.05 -16.57
CA LEU A 137 14.02 10.83 -17.10
C LEU A 137 13.53 11.03 -18.54
N GLN A 138 12.90 12.17 -18.83
CA GLN A 138 12.47 12.52 -20.18
C GLN A 138 13.67 12.62 -21.14
N ARG A 139 14.76 13.30 -20.75
CA ARG A 139 16.00 13.39 -21.55
C ARG A 139 16.64 12.02 -21.79
N LYS A 140 16.47 11.07 -20.86
CA LYS A 140 16.90 9.67 -21.01
C LYS A 140 15.97 8.84 -21.91
N GLY A 141 14.95 9.46 -22.50
CA GLY A 141 14.05 8.83 -23.47
C GLY A 141 12.73 8.35 -22.89
N ALA A 142 12.43 8.62 -21.62
CA ALA A 142 11.13 8.27 -21.04
C ALA A 142 10.01 9.12 -21.68
N LYS A 143 9.04 8.44 -22.29
CA LYS A 143 7.77 9.00 -22.77
C LYS A 143 6.63 8.77 -21.77
N LEU A 144 6.76 7.75 -20.93
CA LEU A 144 5.86 7.44 -19.84
C LEU A 144 6.66 7.32 -18.54
N ILE A 145 6.22 8.03 -17.50
CA ILE A 145 6.81 7.95 -16.16
C ILE A 145 5.73 7.42 -15.22
N LEU A 146 6.04 6.32 -14.53
CA LEU A 146 5.17 5.70 -13.53
C LEU A 146 5.64 6.11 -12.15
N THR A 147 4.86 6.94 -11.46
CA THR A 147 5.12 7.30 -10.06
C THR A 147 4.50 6.26 -9.14
N VAL A 148 5.27 5.72 -8.20
CA VAL A 148 4.78 4.81 -7.16
C VAL A 148 5.05 5.38 -5.77
N ASP A 149 4.05 5.27 -4.90
CA ASP A 149 4.06 5.82 -3.53
C ASP A 149 4.37 7.33 -3.45
N CYS A 150 4.04 8.08 -4.51
CA CYS A 150 4.23 9.52 -4.56
C CYS A 150 3.43 10.17 -5.70
N GLY A 151 3.47 11.51 -5.80
CA GLY A 151 3.02 12.26 -6.98
C GLY A 151 1.63 12.89 -6.90
N VAL A 152 0.77 12.49 -5.94
CA VAL A 152 -0.61 13.01 -5.83
C VAL A 152 -0.70 14.54 -5.61
N THR A 153 0.35 15.15 -5.04
CA THR A 153 0.45 16.61 -4.83
C THR A 153 1.47 17.29 -5.74
N ALA A 154 2.11 16.56 -6.66
CA ALA A 154 3.20 17.06 -7.48
C ALA A 154 2.67 17.82 -8.72
N TYR A 155 1.90 18.89 -8.50
CA TYR A 155 1.30 19.69 -9.59
C TYR A 155 2.35 20.49 -10.38
N ALA A 156 3.27 21.16 -9.69
CA ALA A 156 4.25 22.03 -10.34
C ALA A 156 5.22 21.29 -11.30
N PRO A 157 5.69 20.07 -10.97
CA PRO A 157 6.48 19.26 -11.92
C PRO A 157 5.73 18.74 -13.16
N LEU A 158 4.39 18.85 -13.20
CA LEU A 158 3.55 18.38 -14.31
C LEU A 158 3.16 19.50 -15.29
N GLN A 159 3.55 20.75 -15.01
CA GLN A 159 3.36 21.91 -15.90
C GLN A 159 4.58 22.12 -16.80
#